data_AF-A0A1F5PLP9-F1
#
_entry.id   AF-A0A1F5PLP9-F1
#
_cell.length_a   1.000
_cell.length_b   1.000
_cell.length_c   1.000
_cell.angle_alpha   90.00
_cell.angle_beta   90.00
_cell.angle_gamma   90.00
#
_symmetry.space_group_name_H-M   'P 1'
#
loop_
_entity.id
_entity.type
_entity.pdbx_description
1 polymer ?
#
loop_
_entity_poly.entity_id
_entity_poly.type
_entity_poly.pdbx_seq_one_letter_code
_entity_poly.pdbx_strand_id
1 'polypeptide(L)'
;MDQSSKKEEYAKQICLFLAELLRTRKISLKRAAEIAERVIQNINLIDSEAQFLGLIKELTSDFQELFNLNGRISFRIDVNKRLLMENQVREFVVSFLARDVKLALAVLEEAVKENAGVDNLYLKFPQFEEFIQTKP
;
A
#
# COMPACT_ATOMS: atom_id res chain seq x y z
N MET A 1 7.22 3.27 15.31
CA MET A 1 5.86 3.83 15.09
C MET A 1 4.91 3.07 15.99
N ASP A 2 4.25 3.77 16.91
CA ASP A 2 3.32 3.21 17.88
C ASP A 2 2.11 2.57 17.16
N GLN A 3 1.70 1.37 17.58
CA GLN A 3 0.58 0.65 16.96
C GLN A 3 -0.76 1.40 17.14
N SER A 4 -0.91 2.17 18.22
CA SER A 4 -2.08 3.04 18.44
C SER A 4 -2.23 4.06 17.32
N SER A 5 -1.12 4.64 16.87
CA SER A 5 -1.11 5.68 15.84
C SER A 5 -1.59 5.19 14.47
N LYS A 6 -1.37 3.91 14.12
CA LYS A 6 -1.83 3.35 12.83
C LYS A 6 -3.32 3.04 12.83
N LYS A 7 -3.85 2.48 13.92
CA LYS A 7 -5.28 2.15 14.05
C LYS A 7 -6.13 3.43 14.06
N GLU A 8 -5.65 4.46 14.75
CA GLU A 8 -6.23 5.81 14.70
C GLU A 8 -6.26 6.40 13.28
N GLU A 9 -5.19 6.21 12.51
CA GLU A 9 -5.13 6.69 11.13
C GLU A 9 -6.14 5.95 10.23
N TYR A 10 -6.30 4.62 10.37
CA TYR A 10 -7.33 3.88 9.63
C TYR A 10 -8.75 4.32 10.03
N ALA A 11 -9.01 4.48 11.33
CA ALA A 11 -10.29 5.00 11.81
C ALA A 11 -10.58 6.39 11.24
N LYS A 12 -9.58 7.27 11.23
CA LYS A 12 -9.68 8.62 10.67
C LYS A 12 -10.01 8.59 9.18
N GLN A 13 -9.37 7.71 8.40
CA GLN A 13 -9.66 7.56 6.97
C GLN A 13 -11.12 7.16 6.71
N ILE A 14 -11.64 6.22 7.49
CA ILE A 14 -13.06 5.82 7.44
C ILE A 14 -13.95 7.01 7.78
N CYS A 15 -13.68 7.71 8.89
CA CYS A 15 -14.48 8.86 9.34
C CYS A 15 -14.51 9.97 8.29
N LEU A 16 -13.36 10.33 7.70
CA LEU A 16 -13.29 11.33 6.64
C LEU A 16 -14.06 10.90 5.39
N PHE A 17 -13.96 9.62 5.02
CA PHE A 17 -14.70 9.06 3.90
C PHE A 17 -16.22 9.14 4.11
N LEU A 18 -16.71 8.70 5.27
CA LEU A 18 -18.13 8.74 5.62
C LEU A 18 -18.65 10.18 5.73
N ALA A 19 -17.87 11.09 6.33
CA ALA A 19 -18.19 12.50 6.41
C ALA A 19 -18.38 13.13 5.02
N GLU A 20 -17.51 12.77 4.07
CA GLU A 20 -17.62 13.24 2.69
C GLU A 20 -18.85 12.67 1.97
N LEU A 21 -19.18 11.39 2.18
CA LEU A 21 -20.41 10.80 1.63
C LEU A 21 -21.68 11.43 2.22
N LEU A 22 -21.69 11.75 3.51
CA LEU A 22 -22.79 12.47 4.16
C LEU A 22 -22.91 13.90 3.61
N ARG A 23 -21.79 14.62 3.51
CA ARG A 23 -21.73 15.99 2.98
C ARG A 23 -22.25 16.06 1.55
N THR A 24 -21.93 15.06 0.73
CA THR A 24 -22.39 14.94 -0.66
C THR A 24 -23.73 14.24 -0.82
N ARG A 25 -24.42 13.93 0.30
CA ARG A 25 -25.75 13.28 0.34
C ARG A 25 -25.80 11.94 -0.40
N LYS A 26 -24.67 11.24 -0.50
CA LYS A 26 -24.58 9.91 -1.14
C LYS A 26 -25.01 8.78 -0.22
N ILE A 27 -25.04 9.02 1.09
CA ILE A 27 -25.51 8.06 2.10
C ILE A 27 -26.37 8.76 3.16
N SER A 28 -27.17 7.99 3.88
CA SER A 28 -27.88 8.45 5.07
C SER A 28 -27.01 8.34 6.33
N LEU A 29 -27.37 9.07 7.39
CA LEU A 29 -26.70 8.97 8.68
C LEU A 29 -26.78 7.56 9.27
N LYS A 30 -27.93 6.89 9.11
CA LYS A 30 -28.12 5.49 9.52
C LYS A 30 -27.14 4.57 8.79
N ARG A 31 -27.03 4.71 7.47
CA ARG A 31 -26.12 3.91 6.64
C ARG A 31 -24.65 4.15 7.02
N ALA A 32 -24.28 5.40 7.30
CA ALA A 32 -22.94 5.73 7.79
C ALA A 32 -22.64 5.07 9.15
N ALA A 33 -23.61 5.03 10.06
CA ALA A 33 -23.47 4.37 11.36
C ALA A 33 -23.28 2.84 11.21
N GLU A 34 -24.06 2.19 10.35
CA GLU A 34 -23.92 0.76 10.04
C GLU A 34 -22.51 0.42 9.53
N ILE A 35 -21.99 1.23 8.59
CA ILE A 35 -20.62 1.05 8.06
C ILE A 35 -19.59 1.23 9.19
N ALA A 36 -19.71 2.31 9.96
CA ALA A 36 -18.76 2.63 11.03
C ALA A 36 -18.73 1.54 12.11
N GLU A 37 -19.88 1.03 12.52
CA GLU A 37 -20.00 -0.07 13.47
C GLU A 37 -19.27 -1.32 12.96
N ARG A 38 -19.52 -1.70 11.70
CA ARG A 38 -18.90 -2.89 11.11
C ARG A 38 -17.39 -2.78 11.01
N VAL A 39 -16.88 -1.59 10.72
CA VAL A 39 -15.45 -1.31 10.70
C VAL A 39 -14.85 -1.38 12.10
N ILE A 40 -15.46 -0.73 13.10
CA ILE A 40 -14.97 -0.70 14.49
C ILE A 40 -14.91 -2.12 15.08
N GLN A 41 -15.88 -2.97 14.78
CA GLN A 41 -15.89 -4.37 15.23
C GLN A 41 -14.64 -5.15 14.77
N ASN A 42 -14.01 -4.75 13.67
CA ASN A 42 -12.90 -5.47 13.05
C ASN A 42 -11.57 -4.68 13.09
N ILE A 43 -11.58 -3.38 13.39
CA ILE A 43 -10.39 -2.51 13.32
C ILE A 43 -9.28 -2.92 14.29
N ASN A 44 -9.65 -3.54 15.42
CA ASN A 44 -8.70 -4.01 16.42
C ASN A 44 -7.82 -5.16 15.91
N LEU A 45 -8.27 -5.89 14.87
CA LEU A 45 -7.56 -7.01 14.25
C LEU A 45 -6.62 -6.56 13.10
N ILE A 46 -6.53 -5.26 12.84
CA ILE A 46 -5.79 -4.69 11.71
C ILE A 46 -4.47 -4.10 12.19
N ASP A 47 -3.36 -4.70 11.79
CA ASP A 47 -2.02 -4.24 12.14
C ASP A 47 -1.22 -3.75 10.91
N SER A 48 -1.80 -3.87 9.71
CA SER A 48 -1.18 -3.48 8.44
C SER A 48 -2.16 -2.86 7.46
N GLU A 49 -1.62 -2.10 6.51
CA GLU A 49 -2.42 -1.46 5.44
C GLU A 49 -3.03 -2.50 4.49
N ALA A 50 -2.38 -3.66 4.33
CA ALA A 50 -2.91 -4.79 3.55
C ALA A 50 -4.13 -5.43 4.23
N GLN A 51 -4.08 -5.63 5.56
CA GLN A 51 -5.24 -6.10 6.33
C GLN A 51 -6.38 -5.06 6.30
N PHE A 52 -6.05 -3.77 6.37
CA PHE A 52 -7.05 -2.72 6.22
C PHE A 52 -7.74 -2.77 4.86
N LEU A 53 -6.97 -2.86 3.77
CA LEU A 53 -7.52 -3.05 2.42
C LEU A 53 -8.40 -4.30 2.34
N GLY A 54 -7.94 -5.41 2.92
CA GLY A 54 -8.69 -6.67 3.00
C GLY A 54 -10.06 -6.50 3.65
N LEU A 55 -10.10 -5.85 4.82
CA LEU A 55 -11.36 -5.55 5.49
C LEU A 55 -12.28 -4.69 4.61
N ILE A 56 -11.77 -3.59 4.05
CA ILE A 56 -12.61 -2.72 3.20
C ILE A 56 -13.16 -3.50 2.01
N LYS A 57 -12.34 -4.35 1.39
CA LYS A 57 -12.75 -5.22 0.28
C LYS A 57 -13.86 -6.18 0.70
N GLU A 58 -13.73 -6.86 1.83
CA GLU A 58 -14.77 -7.75 2.35
C GLU A 58 -16.09 -7.00 2.58
N LEU A 59 -16.01 -5.83 3.21
CA LEU A 59 -17.18 -5.00 3.49
C LEU A 59 -17.83 -4.40 2.23
N THR A 60 -17.15 -4.35 1.08
CA THR A 60 -17.78 -3.87 -0.16
C THR A 60 -18.97 -4.73 -0.62
N SER A 61 -19.04 -5.99 -0.19
CA SER A 61 -20.17 -6.88 -0.47
C SER A 61 -21.48 -6.39 0.17
N ASP A 62 -21.39 -5.90 1.40
CA ASP A 62 -22.52 -5.39 2.18
C ASP A 62 -22.70 -3.86 1.99
N PHE A 63 -21.63 -3.15 1.64
CA PHE A 63 -21.54 -1.70 1.55
C PHE A 63 -20.83 -1.26 0.27
N GLN A 64 -21.56 -1.20 -0.85
CA GLN A 64 -21.03 -0.80 -2.16
C GLN A 64 -20.31 0.56 -2.13
N GLU A 65 -20.69 1.44 -1.21
CA GLU A 65 -20.08 2.75 -1.03
C GLU A 65 -18.56 2.65 -0.78
N LEU A 66 -18.14 1.59 -0.07
CA LEU A 66 -16.74 1.32 0.24
C LEU A 66 -15.90 0.94 -0.99
N PHE A 67 -16.51 0.62 -2.13
CA PHE A 67 -15.77 0.30 -3.36
C PHE A 67 -14.82 1.42 -3.78
N ASN A 68 -15.27 2.67 -3.65
CA ASN A 68 -14.43 3.83 -3.96
C ASN A 68 -13.27 4.00 -2.98
N LEU A 69 -13.50 3.68 -1.70
CA LEU A 69 -12.44 3.71 -0.68
C LEU A 69 -11.41 2.60 -0.93
N ASN A 70 -11.87 1.40 -1.26
CA ASN A 70 -11.03 0.26 -1.65
C ASN A 70 -10.09 0.62 -2.81
N GLY A 71 -10.63 1.22 -3.87
CA GLY A 71 -9.82 1.66 -5.02
C GLY A 71 -8.74 2.68 -4.65
N ARG A 72 -9.07 3.64 -3.77
CA ARG A 72 -8.10 4.66 -3.30
C ARG A 72 -7.00 4.06 -2.45
N ILE A 73 -7.33 3.15 -1.52
CA ILE A 73 -6.34 2.49 -0.66
C ILE A 73 -5.44 1.59 -1.52
N SER A 74 -6.01 0.82 -2.45
CA SER A 74 -5.24 -0.04 -3.36
C SER A 74 -4.25 0.78 -4.18
N PHE A 75 -4.70 1.87 -4.80
CA PHE A 75 -3.83 2.75 -5.57
C PHE A 75 -2.68 3.32 -4.73
N ARG A 76 -2.97 3.76 -3.51
CA ARG A 76 -1.94 4.26 -2.59
C ARG A 76 -0.91 3.19 -2.24
N ILE A 77 -1.34 1.96 -1.97
CA ILE A 77 -0.44 0.83 -1.70
C ILE A 77 0.47 0.58 -2.91
N ASP A 78 -0.07 0.58 -4.12
CA ASP A 78 0.71 0.33 -5.34
C ASP A 78 1.73 1.44 -5.61
N VAL A 79 1.35 2.70 -5.40
CA VAL A 79 2.28 3.85 -5.47
C VAL A 79 3.38 3.72 -4.42
N ASN A 80 3.04 3.37 -3.18
CA ASN A 80 4.03 3.19 -2.10
C ASN A 80 5.00 2.04 -2.41
N LYS A 81 4.50 0.92 -2.94
CA LYS A 81 5.34 -0.21 -3.38
C LYS A 81 6.29 0.21 -4.49
N ARG A 82 5.80 0.98 -5.47
CA ARG A 82 6.63 1.50 -6.57
C ARG A 82 7.74 2.41 -6.06
N LEU A 83 7.41 3.36 -5.17
CA LEU A 83 8.39 4.26 -4.56
C LEU A 83 9.44 3.50 -3.75
N LEU A 84 9.03 2.48 -3.00
CA LEU A 84 9.96 1.63 -2.24
C LEU A 84 10.93 0.91 -3.18
N MET A 85 10.42 0.29 -4.24
CA MET A 85 11.24 -0.38 -5.26
C MET A 85 12.23 0.59 -5.90
N GLU A 86 11.79 1.79 -6.29
CA GLU A 86 12.66 2.81 -6.88
C GLU A 86 13.79 3.24 -5.93
N ASN A 87 13.49 3.36 -4.63
CA ASN A 87 14.52 3.66 -3.64
C ASN A 87 15.53 2.50 -3.50
N GLN A 88 15.05 1.25 -3.43
CA GLN A 88 15.92 0.07 -3.36
C GLN A 88 16.85 -0.03 -4.58
N VAL A 89 16.30 0.17 -5.78
CA VAL A 89 17.07 0.20 -7.04
C VAL A 89 18.10 1.32 -7.02
N ARG A 90 17.71 2.54 -6.62
CA ARG A 90 18.64 3.68 -6.50
C ARG A 90 19.83 3.34 -5.60
N GLU A 91 19.56 2.78 -4.42
CA GLU A 91 20.59 2.44 -3.44
C GLU A 91 21.53 1.34 -3.94
N PHE A 92 20.97 0.33 -4.63
CA PHE A 92 21.76 -0.70 -5.28
C PHE A 92 22.68 -0.11 -6.34
N VAL A 93 22.12 0.70 -7.25
CA VAL A 93 22.88 1.35 -8.33
C VAL A 93 24.01 2.19 -7.74
N VAL A 94 23.73 3.04 -6.74
CA VAL A 94 24.78 3.85 -6.10
C VAL A 94 25.90 2.99 -5.51
N SER A 95 25.57 1.84 -4.94
CA SER A 95 26.54 0.95 -4.29
C SER A 95 27.34 0.07 -5.27
N PHE A 96 26.74 -0.30 -6.41
CA PHE A 96 27.32 -1.21 -7.39
C PHE A 96 27.88 -0.52 -8.64
N LEU A 97 27.48 0.71 -8.96
CA LEU A 97 27.91 1.39 -10.20
C LEU A 97 29.44 1.47 -10.34
N ALA A 98 30.16 1.71 -9.24
CA ALA A 98 31.63 1.78 -9.28
C ALA A 98 32.31 0.41 -9.38
N ARG A 99 31.60 -0.69 -9.06
CA ARG A 99 32.13 -2.05 -8.99
C ARG A 99 31.74 -2.88 -10.22
N ASP A 100 30.50 -2.76 -10.65
CA ASP A 100 29.92 -3.43 -11.80
C ASP A 100 28.85 -2.54 -12.45
N VAL A 101 29.32 -1.70 -13.38
CA VAL A 101 28.47 -0.79 -14.16
C VAL A 101 27.41 -1.55 -14.96
N LYS A 102 27.75 -2.73 -15.50
CA LYS A 102 26.83 -3.49 -16.36
C LYS A 102 25.66 -4.03 -15.57
N LEU A 103 25.92 -4.59 -14.39
CA LEU A 103 24.87 -5.08 -13.50
C LEU A 103 23.99 -3.93 -12.99
N ALA A 104 24.59 -2.82 -12.56
CA ALA A 104 23.86 -1.65 -12.07
C ALA A 104 22.91 -1.08 -13.15
N LEU A 105 23.40 -0.96 -14.40
CA LEU A 105 22.58 -0.52 -15.52
C LEU A 105 21.49 -1.53 -15.87
N ALA A 106 21.78 -2.83 -15.89
CA ALA A 106 20.78 -3.86 -16.21
C ALA A 106 19.62 -3.88 -15.20
N VAL A 107 19.90 -3.72 -13.90
CA VAL A 107 18.86 -3.61 -12.87
C VAL A 107 18.02 -2.35 -13.06
N LEU A 108 18.66 -1.21 -13.35
CA LEU A 108 17.97 0.06 -13.59
C LEU A 108 17.07 -0.01 -14.83
N GLU A 109 17.56 -0.56 -15.94
CA GLU A 109 16.83 -0.73 -17.19
C GLU A 109 15.63 -1.67 -17.06
N GLU A 110 15.75 -2.72 -16.23
CA GLU A 110 14.60 -3.58 -15.94
C GLU A 110 13.58 -2.84 -15.05
N ALA A 111 14.03 -2.08 -14.05
CA ALA A 111 13.16 -1.38 -13.11
C ALA A 111 12.31 -0.26 -13.74
N VAL A 112 12.78 0.37 -14.83
CA VAL A 112 12.03 1.41 -15.56
C VAL A 112 10.90 0.85 -16.43
N LYS A 113 10.82 -0.47 -16.62
CA LYS A 113 9.71 -1.08 -17.38
C LYS A 113 8.39 -0.91 -16.63
N GLU A 114 7.32 -0.67 -17.40
CA GLU A 114 5.99 -0.34 -16.87
C GLU A 114 5.42 -1.43 -15.94
N ASN A 115 5.74 -2.69 -16.20
CA ASN A 115 5.30 -3.85 -15.40
C ASN A 115 6.39 -4.41 -14.48
N ALA A 116 7.47 -3.66 -14.23
CA ALA A 116 8.51 -4.11 -13.32
C ALA A 116 8.04 -4.01 -11.86
N GLY A 117 7.97 -5.16 -11.21
CA GLY A 117 7.81 -5.30 -9.77
C GLY A 117 9.09 -5.79 -9.09
N VAL A 118 9.18 -5.61 -7.77
CA VAL A 118 10.37 -5.99 -6.99
C VAL A 118 10.66 -7.49 -7.09
N ASP A 119 9.62 -8.32 -7.12
CA ASP A 119 9.76 -9.78 -7.21
C ASP A 119 10.41 -10.20 -8.55
N ASN A 120 10.07 -9.51 -9.65
CA ASN A 120 10.71 -9.74 -10.95
C ASN A 120 12.18 -9.32 -10.95
N LEU A 121 12.52 -8.25 -10.22
CA LEU A 121 13.92 -7.83 -10.06
C LEU A 121 14.72 -8.84 -9.25
N TYR A 122 14.15 -9.40 -8.18
CA TYR A 122 14.80 -10.46 -7.39
C TYR A 122 15.07 -11.71 -8.23
N LEU A 123 14.07 -12.16 -9.00
CA LEU A 123 14.21 -13.32 -9.87
C LEU A 123 15.28 -13.15 -10.96
N LYS A 124 15.39 -11.95 -11.54
CA LYS A 124 16.33 -11.68 -12.64
C LYS A 124 17.74 -11.32 -12.17
N PHE A 125 17.86 -10.74 -10.98
CA PHE A 125 19.11 -10.24 -10.44
C PHE A 125 19.27 -10.69 -8.98
N PRO A 126 19.74 -11.92 -8.73
CA PRO A 126 19.93 -12.42 -7.37
C PRO A 126 20.84 -11.53 -6.51
N GLN A 127 21.82 -10.85 -7.12
CA GLN A 127 22.70 -9.91 -6.43
C GLN A 127 21.94 -8.68 -5.90
N PHE A 128 20.85 -8.28 -6.57
CA PHE A 128 19.97 -7.23 -6.09
C PHE A 128 19.19 -7.70 -4.86
N GLU A 129 18.64 -8.91 -4.88
CA GLU A 129 17.97 -9.50 -3.73
C GLU A 129 18.91 -9.62 -2.52
N GLU A 130 20.10 -10.19 -2.72
CA GLU A 130 21.12 -10.33 -1.68
C GLU A 130 21.49 -8.97 -1.07
N PHE A 131 21.69 -7.93 -1.89
CA PHE A 131 22.01 -6.59 -1.41
C PHE A 131 20.91 -6.02 -0.52
N ILE A 132 19.63 -6.19 -0.90
CA ILE A 132 18.50 -5.68 -0.12
C ILE A 132 18.33 -6.46 1.19
N GLN A 133 18.53 -7.77 1.19
CA GLN A 133 18.38 -8.61 2.38
C GLN A 133 19.55 -8.50 3.37
N THR A 134 20.76 -8.19 2.89
CA THR A 134 21.97 -8.06 3.73
C THR A 134 22.19 -6.64 4.25
N LYS A 135 21.31 -5.70 3.88
CA LYS A 135 21.35 -4.33 4.36
C LYS A 135 20.94 -4.29 5.85
N PRO A 136 21.75 -3.70 6.75
CA PRO A 136 21.41 -3.54 8.15
C PRO A 136 20.27 -2.53 8.37
#